data_AF-A0A967D2P0-F1
#
_entry.id   AF-A0A967D2P0-F1
#
_cell.length_a   1.000
_cell.length_b   1.000
_cell.length_c   1.000
_cell.angle_alpha   90.00
_cell.angle_beta   90.00
_cell.angle_gamma   90.00
#
_symmetry.space_group_name_H-M   'P 1'
#
loop_
_entity.id
_entity.type
_entity.pdbx_description
1 polymer ?
#
loop_
_entity_poly.entity_id
_entity_poly.type
_entity_poly.pdbx_seq_one_letter_code
_entity_poly.pdbx_strand_id
1 'polypeptide(L)'
;ADNHTLATVMKAAGYRTWLVGKYGLQGATNGQDDDFTPKDWPAYPTKRGFDAFYGYVRHRDGHLHYPAHEWPLGDSPAHRTPKQVWHNDREVSSELAGCYTTDLFAARSKDWIIDHVRKNQRDPFFLYLAFDTPHAALQLPAVSFPAGTGLTGGLQWTNEPGRMINTAGGTIDSYRHPDYTGRGWTDAEERFATMVRRIDTAVGDLLQTLRDLGIDENTMVVLSSDNGPHHEAYLQNARYTPESFQSYGPFDGTKRDVWEGGIRVGTLAWWPGTIPAGTTSDRPSQFHDWMPTFAAAAGNPPPARTDGVSLLPTLTRTAGQRDGQVYVEYVQGGRTPAYQDFDPHKRGRKRGQMQVVFLDGYKGVRLDIENHQTPFAIYDLAADPKEQHDLAGTAPQFVELQQRMHDRVLQIRRPNPSAPRPYDNVPIPAIATSQQEGWLVETFTGPFPYVPDVAECKVATSTRSDNLTAEAVGGAVRFSGIFVAEQTGLYKATLTTPTRAFVRIHDAALIDADHGFHAGDDYVTTVRLEAGLHPVRVTALAEGDVSLELDFQLQ
;
A
#
# COMPACT_ATOMS: atom_id res chain seq x y z
N ALA A 1 -3.78 -11.76 -5.98
CA ALA A 1 -4.79 -12.64 -5.35
C ALA A 1 -6.13 -11.94 -5.44
N ASP A 2 -7.20 -12.68 -5.70
CA ASP A 2 -8.56 -12.16 -5.51
C ASP A 2 -8.87 -12.16 -4.01
N ASN A 3 -9.07 -10.98 -3.43
CA ASN A 3 -9.39 -10.83 -2.02
C ASN A 3 -9.89 -9.41 -1.71
N HIS A 4 -10.19 -9.14 -0.44
CA HIS A 4 -10.55 -7.81 0.03
C HIS A 4 -9.47 -6.79 -0.35
N THR A 5 -9.88 -5.76 -1.08
CA THR A 5 -9.08 -4.59 -1.41
C THR A 5 -9.56 -3.41 -0.58
N LEU A 6 -8.80 -2.32 -0.59
CA LEU A 6 -9.22 -1.08 0.06
C LEU A 6 -10.59 -0.63 -0.47
N ALA A 7 -10.81 -0.72 -1.78
CA ALA A 7 -12.09 -0.37 -2.39
C ALA A 7 -13.24 -1.31 -1.94
N THR A 8 -13.04 -2.63 -1.88
CA THR A 8 -14.12 -3.52 -1.40
C THR A 8 -14.45 -3.26 0.07
N VAL A 9 -13.46 -2.94 0.90
CA VAL A 9 -13.63 -2.60 2.31
C VAL A 9 -14.45 -1.30 2.47
N MET A 10 -14.08 -0.24 1.75
CA MET A 10 -14.83 1.02 1.81
C MET A 10 -16.26 0.86 1.28
N LYS A 11 -16.44 0.09 0.19
CA LYS A 11 -17.76 -0.21 -0.35
C LYS A 11 -18.65 -0.95 0.65
N ALA A 12 -18.09 -1.89 1.41
CA ALA A 12 -18.79 -2.58 2.48
C ALA A 12 -19.23 -1.65 3.62
N ALA A 13 -18.53 -0.51 3.80
CA ALA A 13 -18.93 0.57 4.70
C ALA A 13 -19.93 1.58 4.07
N GLY A 14 -20.45 1.30 2.87
CA GLY A 14 -21.42 2.14 2.17
C GLY A 14 -20.80 3.27 1.34
N TYR A 15 -19.48 3.29 1.16
CA TYR A 15 -18.82 4.32 0.36
C TYR A 15 -18.94 4.04 -1.14
N ARG A 16 -19.18 5.08 -1.92
CA ARG A 16 -18.89 5.08 -3.37
C ARG A 16 -17.40 5.07 -3.60
N THR A 17 -16.91 4.15 -4.41
CA THR A 17 -15.46 3.98 -4.60
C THR A 17 -15.05 4.38 -5.99
N TRP A 18 -14.07 5.29 -6.08
CA TRP A 18 -13.58 5.76 -7.36
C TRP A 18 -12.07 5.78 -7.44
N LEU A 19 -11.53 5.39 -8.60
CA LEU A 19 -10.11 5.50 -8.92
C LEU A 19 -9.93 6.44 -10.10
N VAL A 20 -9.09 7.46 -9.93
CA VAL A 20 -8.64 8.33 -11.01
C VAL A 20 -7.12 8.32 -11.10
N GLY A 21 -6.58 8.01 -12.28
CA GLY A 21 -5.14 8.01 -12.54
C GLY A 21 -4.52 6.64 -12.75
N LYS A 22 -3.28 6.43 -12.27
CA LYS A 22 -2.48 5.24 -12.52
C LYS A 22 -2.91 4.06 -11.65
N TYR A 23 -3.13 2.91 -12.29
CA TYR A 23 -3.40 1.65 -11.60
C TYR A 23 -2.21 0.68 -11.67
N GLY A 24 -1.82 0.24 -12.86
CA GLY A 24 -0.62 -0.59 -13.08
C GLY A 24 -0.70 -2.03 -12.55
N LEU A 25 -1.89 -2.50 -12.17
CA LEU A 25 -2.12 -3.81 -11.54
C LEU A 25 -3.12 -4.66 -12.33
N GLN A 26 -3.04 -4.63 -13.65
CA GLN A 26 -4.04 -5.23 -14.55
C GLN A 26 -4.12 -6.76 -14.50
N GLY A 27 -3.06 -7.45 -14.06
CA GLY A 27 -3.00 -8.90 -13.91
C GLY A 27 -1.74 -9.54 -14.50
N ALA A 28 -1.77 -10.86 -14.69
CA ALA A 28 -0.61 -11.71 -15.00
C ALA A 28 -0.01 -11.56 -16.42
N THR A 29 -0.20 -10.42 -17.06
CA THR A 29 0.23 -10.17 -18.44
C THR A 29 1.63 -9.58 -18.54
N ASN A 30 2.28 -9.25 -17.39
CA ASN A 30 3.57 -8.55 -17.33
C ASN A 30 3.62 -7.30 -18.23
N GLY A 31 2.47 -6.66 -18.48
CA GLY A 31 2.35 -5.51 -19.36
C GLY A 31 2.53 -5.79 -20.85
N GLN A 32 2.50 -7.05 -21.31
CA GLN A 32 2.58 -7.48 -22.71
C GLN A 32 1.19 -7.74 -23.33
N ASP A 33 0.27 -6.81 -23.13
CA ASP A 33 -1.16 -6.95 -23.38
C ASP A 33 -1.73 -5.72 -24.09
N ASP A 34 -1.16 -5.37 -25.25
CA ASP A 34 -1.56 -4.17 -26.02
C ASP A 34 -2.99 -4.26 -26.59
N ASP A 35 -3.41 -5.48 -26.88
CA ASP A 35 -4.65 -5.87 -27.52
C ASP A 35 -5.73 -6.31 -26.53
N PHE A 36 -5.43 -6.28 -25.23
CA PHE A 36 -6.37 -6.63 -24.17
C PHE A 36 -7.31 -5.45 -23.87
N THR A 37 -8.49 -5.82 -23.38
CA THR A 37 -9.53 -4.89 -22.92
C THR A 37 -9.84 -5.11 -21.43
N PRO A 38 -10.65 -4.25 -20.81
CA PRO A 38 -11.16 -4.44 -19.45
C PRO A 38 -11.77 -5.83 -19.19
N LYS A 39 -12.29 -6.51 -20.21
CA LYS A 39 -12.81 -7.88 -20.09
C LYS A 39 -11.70 -8.90 -19.82
N ASP A 40 -10.53 -8.70 -20.43
CA ASP A 40 -9.41 -9.65 -20.39
C ASP A 40 -8.55 -9.46 -19.14
N TRP A 41 -8.48 -8.25 -18.59
CA TRP A 41 -7.69 -7.97 -17.39
C TRP A 41 -8.38 -8.51 -16.13
N PRO A 42 -7.85 -9.56 -15.47
CA PRO A 42 -8.50 -10.17 -14.32
C PRO A 42 -8.44 -9.28 -13.08
N ALA A 43 -7.52 -8.30 -13.04
CA ALA A 43 -7.40 -7.39 -11.93
C ALA A 43 -7.76 -5.95 -12.29
N TYR A 44 -8.53 -5.74 -13.36
CA TYR A 44 -9.07 -4.44 -13.73
C TYR A 44 -9.77 -3.71 -12.55
N PRO A 45 -9.67 -2.37 -12.40
CA PRO A 45 -10.15 -1.66 -11.21
C PRO A 45 -11.60 -1.95 -10.80
N THR A 46 -12.55 -2.02 -11.75
CA THR A 46 -13.97 -2.30 -11.44
C THR A 46 -14.23 -3.75 -11.04
N LYS A 47 -13.29 -4.67 -11.32
CA LYS A 47 -13.27 -6.04 -10.79
C LYS A 47 -12.60 -6.13 -9.42
N ARG A 48 -12.06 -5.03 -8.91
CA ARG A 48 -11.30 -4.92 -7.64
C ARG A 48 -11.92 -3.95 -6.65
N GLY A 49 -13.23 -3.75 -6.74
CA GLY A 49 -14.04 -3.05 -5.74
C GLY A 49 -14.32 -1.58 -6.02
N PHE A 50 -13.74 -1.00 -7.09
CA PHE A 50 -14.06 0.36 -7.52
C PHE A 50 -15.39 0.39 -8.29
N ASP A 51 -16.29 1.31 -7.96
CA ASP A 51 -17.56 1.51 -8.69
C ASP A 51 -17.33 2.16 -10.06
N ALA A 52 -16.28 2.97 -10.18
CA ALA A 52 -15.89 3.59 -11.44
C ALA A 52 -14.36 3.75 -11.54
N PHE A 53 -13.88 4.05 -12.75
CA PHE A 53 -12.47 4.25 -13.01
C PHE A 53 -12.24 5.26 -14.15
N TYR A 54 -11.22 6.10 -14.02
CA TYR A 54 -10.72 6.94 -15.10
C TYR A 54 -9.19 7.01 -15.07
N GLY A 55 -8.48 6.38 -16.01
CA GLY A 55 -7.03 6.51 -16.06
C GLY A 55 -6.26 5.40 -16.76
N TYR A 56 -5.02 5.21 -16.31
CA TYR A 56 -4.05 4.27 -16.87
C TYR A 56 -4.13 2.90 -16.20
N VAL A 57 -4.14 1.85 -17.02
CA VAL A 57 -4.35 0.48 -16.54
C VAL A 57 -3.03 -0.28 -16.46
N ARG A 58 -2.22 -0.28 -17.53
CA ARG A 58 -0.96 -1.00 -17.57
C ARG A 58 0.14 -0.18 -16.92
N HIS A 59 1.10 -0.86 -16.32
CA HIS A 59 2.23 -0.19 -15.67
C HIS A 59 2.95 0.82 -16.59
N ARG A 60 3.17 0.43 -17.86
CA ARG A 60 3.83 1.25 -18.89
C ARG A 60 3.02 2.44 -19.40
N ASP A 61 1.70 2.48 -19.13
CA ASP A 61 0.87 3.59 -19.58
C ASP A 61 1.22 4.88 -18.82
N GLY A 62 1.57 4.76 -17.53
CA GLY A 62 2.09 5.88 -16.71
C GLY A 62 3.55 6.27 -17.01
N HIS A 63 4.05 5.96 -18.22
CA HIS A 63 5.37 6.41 -18.69
C HIS A 63 5.24 7.54 -19.72
N LEU A 64 4.07 8.18 -19.81
CA LEU A 64 3.80 9.35 -20.64
C LEU A 64 2.71 10.21 -19.98
N HIS A 65 2.86 11.53 -20.06
CA HIS A 65 1.96 12.50 -19.46
C HIS A 65 1.07 13.24 -20.48
N TYR A 66 1.19 12.91 -21.78
CA TYR A 66 0.24 13.28 -22.83
C TYR A 66 -0.23 12.03 -23.58
N PRO A 67 -1.27 11.34 -23.09
CA PRO A 67 -1.65 10.01 -23.61
C PRO A 67 -1.97 10.00 -25.10
N ALA A 68 -2.52 11.09 -25.65
CA ALA A 68 -2.92 11.17 -27.05
C ALA A 68 -1.77 11.55 -28.01
N HIS A 69 -0.57 11.82 -27.52
CA HIS A 69 0.51 12.42 -28.31
C HIS A 69 1.78 11.59 -28.29
N GLU A 70 2.51 11.65 -29.41
CA GLU A 70 3.88 11.16 -29.43
C GLU A 70 4.80 12.07 -28.60
N TRP A 71 5.87 11.49 -28.05
CA TRP A 71 6.90 12.25 -27.35
C TRP A 71 8.27 12.09 -28.01
N PRO A 72 8.63 12.94 -28.99
CA PRO A 72 9.89 12.80 -29.73
C PRO A 72 11.17 12.81 -28.88
N LEU A 73 11.14 13.41 -27.67
CA LEU A 73 12.27 13.45 -26.75
C LEU A 73 12.48 12.15 -25.97
N GLY A 74 11.51 11.22 -26.00
CA GLY A 74 11.55 9.94 -25.30
C GLY A 74 12.74 9.07 -25.70
N ASP A 75 13.40 8.42 -24.75
CA ASP A 75 14.63 7.63 -25.00
C ASP A 75 14.41 6.25 -25.62
N SER A 76 13.16 5.78 -25.73
CA SER A 76 12.81 4.47 -26.28
C SER A 76 11.45 4.52 -27.00
N PRO A 77 11.11 3.54 -27.87
CA PRO A 77 9.77 3.46 -28.46
C PRO A 77 8.66 3.44 -27.42
N ALA A 78 8.86 2.74 -26.30
CA ALA A 78 7.89 2.69 -25.20
C ALA A 78 7.66 4.06 -24.54
N HIS A 79 8.64 4.96 -24.62
CA HIS A 79 8.55 6.34 -24.11
C HIS A 79 8.21 7.35 -25.21
N ARG A 80 7.86 6.91 -26.42
CA ARG A 80 7.48 7.81 -27.52
C ARG A 80 6.04 7.65 -27.95
N THR A 81 5.45 6.47 -27.74
CA THR A 81 4.14 6.14 -28.30
C THR A 81 2.98 6.55 -27.39
N PRO A 82 1.85 7.01 -27.99
CA PRO A 82 0.59 7.26 -27.29
C PRO A 82 0.16 6.12 -26.35
N LYS A 83 -0.58 6.47 -25.29
CA LYS A 83 -1.03 5.56 -24.23
C LYS A 83 -2.54 5.53 -24.16
N GLN A 84 -3.08 4.35 -23.85
CA GLN A 84 -4.52 4.17 -23.68
C GLN A 84 -4.95 4.67 -22.31
N VAL A 85 -6.01 5.47 -22.31
CA VAL A 85 -6.70 5.90 -21.09
C VAL A 85 -8.09 5.31 -21.13
N TRP A 86 -8.56 4.81 -20.00
CA TRP A 86 -9.87 4.16 -19.92
C TRP A 86 -10.79 4.94 -19.00
N HIS A 87 -12.04 5.14 -19.43
CA HIS A 87 -13.14 5.60 -18.60
C HIS A 87 -14.12 4.44 -18.44
N ASN A 88 -14.06 3.77 -17.30
CA ASN A 88 -14.64 2.44 -17.12
C ASN A 88 -14.24 1.57 -18.32
N ASP A 89 -15.18 0.86 -18.93
CA ASP A 89 -14.86 -0.09 -20.01
C ASP A 89 -14.58 0.55 -21.39
N ARG A 90 -14.53 1.89 -21.48
CA ARG A 90 -14.32 2.62 -22.73
C ARG A 90 -12.90 3.18 -22.82
N GLU A 91 -12.20 2.88 -23.91
CA GLU A 91 -10.93 3.53 -24.26
C GLU A 91 -11.23 4.96 -24.74
N VAL A 92 -10.57 5.96 -24.17
CA VAL A 92 -10.87 7.39 -24.39
C VAL A 92 -9.67 8.23 -24.83
N SER A 93 -8.49 7.63 -25.08
CA SER A 93 -7.27 8.39 -25.38
C SER A 93 -7.42 9.33 -26.58
N SER A 94 -8.19 8.94 -27.60
CA SER A 94 -8.47 9.78 -28.78
C SER A 94 -9.17 11.11 -28.45
N GLU A 95 -9.82 11.22 -27.28
CA GLU A 95 -10.49 12.43 -26.81
C GLU A 95 -9.54 13.37 -26.04
N LEU A 96 -8.30 12.95 -25.77
CA LEU A 96 -7.39 13.59 -24.80
C LEU A 96 -6.28 14.42 -25.45
N ALA A 97 -6.53 14.95 -26.65
CA ALA A 97 -5.56 15.82 -27.30
C ALA A 97 -5.18 17.00 -26.37
N GLY A 98 -3.87 17.20 -26.15
CA GLY A 98 -3.35 18.30 -25.32
C GLY A 98 -3.54 18.12 -23.82
N CYS A 99 -4.18 17.04 -23.36
CA CYS A 99 -4.44 16.83 -21.94
C CYS A 99 -3.18 16.32 -21.24
N TYR A 100 -2.67 17.11 -20.30
CA TYR A 100 -1.59 16.72 -19.40
C TYR A 100 -2.15 15.89 -18.25
N THR A 101 -1.55 14.73 -17.92
CA THR A 101 -2.17 13.76 -16.99
C THR A 101 -2.41 14.29 -15.58
N THR A 102 -1.49 15.08 -15.01
CA THR A 102 -1.72 15.73 -13.70
C THR A 102 -2.99 16.57 -13.71
N ASP A 103 -3.15 17.40 -14.74
CA ASP A 103 -4.29 18.29 -14.87
C ASP A 103 -5.57 17.50 -15.17
N LEU A 104 -5.48 16.51 -16.05
CA LEU A 104 -6.59 15.66 -16.45
C LEU A 104 -7.18 14.91 -15.26
N PHE A 105 -6.33 14.23 -14.49
CA PHE A 105 -6.76 13.44 -13.35
C PHE A 105 -7.30 14.33 -12.22
N ALA A 106 -6.65 15.47 -11.94
CA ALA A 106 -7.16 16.42 -10.94
C ALA A 106 -8.49 17.06 -11.36
N ALA A 107 -8.63 17.53 -12.61
CA ALA A 107 -9.87 18.09 -13.13
C ALA A 107 -11.01 17.07 -13.11
N ARG A 108 -10.73 15.82 -13.48
CA ARG A 108 -11.73 14.75 -13.46
C ARG A 108 -12.17 14.39 -12.04
N SER A 109 -11.23 14.34 -11.09
CA SER A 109 -11.54 14.18 -9.67
C SER A 109 -12.41 15.32 -9.14
N LYS A 110 -12.03 16.57 -9.43
CA LYS A 110 -12.75 17.78 -9.04
C LYS A 110 -14.19 17.79 -9.56
N ASP A 111 -14.38 17.55 -10.85
CA ASP A 111 -15.68 17.49 -11.52
C ASP A 111 -16.64 16.51 -10.84
N TRP A 112 -16.17 15.31 -10.54
CA TRP A 112 -17.00 14.29 -9.90
C TRP A 112 -17.30 14.59 -8.43
N ILE A 113 -16.35 15.12 -7.65
CA ILE A 113 -16.63 15.54 -6.27
C ILE A 113 -17.74 16.59 -6.29
N ILE A 114 -17.64 17.56 -7.20
CA ILE A 114 -18.67 18.60 -7.40
C ILE A 114 -20.01 17.98 -7.78
N ASP A 115 -20.03 17.05 -8.73
CA ASP A 115 -21.24 16.35 -9.19
C ASP A 115 -21.90 15.52 -8.08
N HIS A 116 -21.09 14.76 -7.33
CA HIS A 116 -21.52 13.94 -6.19
C HIS A 116 -22.24 14.79 -5.14
N VAL A 117 -21.61 15.91 -4.73
CA VAL A 117 -22.18 16.82 -3.73
C VAL A 117 -23.42 17.55 -4.27
N ARG A 118 -23.36 18.09 -5.49
CA ARG A 118 -24.47 18.89 -6.06
C ARG A 118 -25.71 18.07 -6.38
N LYS A 119 -25.55 16.79 -6.71
CA LYS A 119 -26.68 15.85 -6.86
C LYS A 119 -27.31 15.46 -5.51
N ASN A 120 -26.84 16.03 -4.40
CA ASN A 120 -27.29 15.76 -3.04
C ASN A 120 -27.24 14.26 -2.70
N GLN A 121 -26.22 13.56 -3.24
CA GLN A 121 -25.96 12.18 -2.88
C GLN A 121 -25.47 12.17 -1.44
N ARG A 122 -26.16 11.42 -0.58
CA ARG A 122 -25.80 11.27 0.84
C ARG A 122 -24.81 10.14 1.08
N ASP A 123 -24.54 9.32 0.07
CA ASP A 123 -23.55 8.25 0.15
C ASP A 123 -22.17 8.88 0.40
N PRO A 124 -21.37 8.39 1.38
CA PRO A 124 -19.98 8.81 1.53
C PRO A 124 -19.16 8.34 0.32
N PHE A 125 -17.97 8.92 0.11
CA PHE A 125 -17.12 8.55 -1.02
C PHE A 125 -15.67 8.31 -0.63
N PHE A 126 -15.05 7.37 -1.34
CA PHE A 126 -13.63 7.08 -1.28
C PHE A 126 -13.03 7.30 -2.67
N LEU A 127 -12.12 8.25 -2.80
CA LEU A 127 -11.41 8.57 -4.03
C LEU A 127 -9.93 8.20 -3.92
N TYR A 128 -9.47 7.27 -4.74
CA TYR A 128 -8.05 7.02 -4.96
C TYR A 128 -7.56 7.80 -6.19
N LEU A 129 -6.98 8.97 -5.94
CA LEU A 129 -6.33 9.80 -6.98
C LEU A 129 -4.84 9.46 -7.03
N ALA A 130 -4.44 8.75 -8.09
CA ALA A 130 -3.07 8.26 -8.29
C ALA A 130 -2.41 8.99 -9.45
N PHE A 131 -1.71 10.09 -9.15
CA PHE A 131 -0.88 10.77 -10.16
C PHE A 131 0.23 9.83 -10.67
N ASP A 132 0.44 9.83 -11.98
CA ASP A 132 1.61 9.18 -12.58
C ASP A 132 2.83 10.10 -12.56
N THR A 133 2.65 11.42 -12.53
CA THR A 133 3.73 12.38 -12.30
C THR A 133 4.28 12.29 -10.87
N PRO A 134 5.59 12.53 -10.66
CA PRO A 134 6.58 12.96 -11.64
C PRO A 134 7.32 11.81 -12.37
N HIS A 135 6.78 10.59 -12.35
CA HIS A 135 7.44 9.40 -12.90
C HIS A 135 7.29 9.26 -14.43
N ALA A 136 8.33 8.90 -15.16
CA ALA A 136 9.61 9.58 -15.17
C ALA A 136 9.84 10.23 -16.54
N ALA A 137 8.79 10.31 -17.37
CA ALA A 137 8.81 11.09 -18.59
C ALA A 137 8.76 12.56 -18.17
N LEU A 138 9.89 13.26 -18.20
CA LEU A 138 9.97 14.65 -17.74
C LEU A 138 9.30 15.63 -18.73
N GLN A 139 8.04 15.38 -19.06
CA GLN A 139 7.18 16.15 -19.92
C GLN A 139 6.55 17.30 -19.14
N LEU A 140 6.71 18.50 -19.68
CA LEU A 140 6.16 19.72 -19.12
C LEU A 140 4.67 19.86 -19.46
N PRO A 141 3.86 20.48 -18.58
CA PRO A 141 2.55 20.97 -18.97
C PRO A 141 2.67 21.97 -20.15
N ALA A 142 1.60 22.13 -20.93
CA ALA A 142 1.63 22.94 -22.15
C ALA A 142 1.48 24.44 -21.85
N VAL A 143 0.86 24.76 -20.71
CA VAL A 143 0.51 26.11 -20.27
C VAL A 143 0.69 26.28 -18.76
N SER A 144 0.71 27.53 -18.31
CA SER A 144 0.65 27.86 -16.88
C SER A 144 -0.60 27.30 -16.22
N PHE A 145 -0.55 27.16 -14.89
CA PHE A 145 -1.74 26.72 -14.15
C PHE A 145 -2.82 27.82 -14.26
N PRO A 146 -4.11 27.48 -14.46
CA PRO A 146 -5.16 28.48 -14.54
C PRO A 146 -5.26 29.30 -13.25
N ALA A 147 -5.62 30.58 -13.36
CA ALA A 147 -5.75 31.44 -12.18
C ALA A 147 -6.90 31.00 -11.24
N GLY A 148 -6.77 31.33 -9.96
CA GLY A 148 -7.73 30.96 -8.92
C GLY A 148 -7.68 29.47 -8.56
N THR A 149 -8.61 29.04 -7.72
CA THR A 149 -8.78 27.66 -7.24
C THR A 149 -10.26 27.39 -6.93
N GLY A 150 -10.60 26.15 -6.58
CA GLY A 150 -11.93 25.80 -6.10
C GLY A 150 -12.98 25.81 -7.20
N LEU A 151 -14.25 26.08 -6.85
CA LEU A 151 -15.37 25.93 -7.78
C LEU A 151 -15.33 26.87 -8.98
N THR A 152 -14.71 28.05 -8.84
CA THR A 152 -14.75 29.12 -9.85
C THR A 152 -13.42 29.36 -10.56
N GLY A 153 -12.34 28.69 -10.13
CA GLY A 153 -10.99 28.87 -10.67
C GLY A 153 -10.25 27.56 -10.87
N GLY A 154 -8.95 27.65 -11.16
CA GLY A 154 -8.09 26.47 -11.30
C GLY A 154 -8.48 25.55 -12.45
N LEU A 155 -8.27 24.25 -12.26
CA LEU A 155 -8.54 23.24 -13.29
C LEU A 155 -10.05 23.05 -13.46
N GLN A 156 -10.48 22.87 -14.70
CA GLN A 156 -11.89 22.67 -15.05
C GLN A 156 -12.03 21.53 -16.05
N TRP A 157 -12.98 20.63 -15.78
CA TRP A 157 -13.42 19.60 -16.72
C TRP A 157 -14.42 20.20 -17.69
N THR A 158 -14.12 20.17 -18.99
CA THR A 158 -14.99 20.77 -20.03
C THR A 158 -15.94 19.75 -20.63
N ASN A 159 -15.60 18.46 -20.53
CA ASN A 159 -16.31 17.34 -21.17
C ASN A 159 -16.43 17.47 -22.70
N GLU A 160 -15.47 18.13 -23.36
CA GLU A 160 -15.43 18.32 -24.81
C GLU A 160 -14.27 17.51 -25.44
N PRO A 161 -14.55 16.52 -26.31
CA PRO A 161 -13.51 15.74 -26.97
C PRO A 161 -12.47 16.61 -27.68
N GLY A 162 -11.19 16.34 -27.42
CA GLY A 162 -10.06 17.14 -27.91
C GLY A 162 -9.73 18.38 -27.07
N ARG A 163 -10.54 18.68 -26.05
CA ARG A 163 -10.34 19.79 -25.10
C ARG A 163 -10.88 19.45 -23.72
N MET A 164 -10.74 18.21 -23.23
CA MET A 164 -11.42 17.70 -22.02
C MET A 164 -11.12 18.48 -20.73
N ILE A 165 -10.04 19.26 -20.73
CA ILE A 165 -9.65 20.18 -19.65
C ILE A 165 -9.33 21.56 -20.19
N ASN A 166 -9.50 22.59 -19.37
CA ASN A 166 -9.20 23.98 -19.74
C ASN A 166 -7.70 24.28 -19.98
N THR A 167 -6.82 23.32 -19.72
CA THR A 167 -5.37 23.39 -20.02
C THR A 167 -4.96 22.60 -21.26
N ALA A 168 -5.91 21.98 -21.98
CA ALA A 168 -5.67 21.23 -23.21
C ALA A 168 -5.44 22.14 -24.42
N GLY A 169 -4.47 23.04 -24.32
CA GLY A 169 -4.07 23.99 -25.35
C GLY A 169 -2.62 24.42 -25.19
N GLY A 170 -2.14 25.29 -26.08
CA GLY A 170 -0.74 25.72 -26.09
C GLY A 170 0.22 24.71 -26.72
N THR A 171 1.51 24.90 -26.51
CA THR A 171 2.56 24.04 -27.05
C THR A 171 2.86 22.93 -26.03
N ILE A 172 2.62 21.67 -26.39
CA ILE A 172 2.94 20.52 -25.54
C ILE A 172 4.42 20.54 -25.15
N ASP A 173 4.70 20.13 -23.91
CA ASP A 173 6.07 19.99 -23.38
C ASP A 173 6.89 21.29 -23.38
N SER A 174 6.25 22.42 -23.01
CA SER A 174 6.87 23.76 -23.12
C SER A 174 6.81 24.65 -21.88
N TYR A 175 5.79 24.56 -21.02
CA TYR A 175 5.68 25.48 -19.89
C TYR A 175 6.62 25.08 -18.75
N ARG A 176 7.46 26.01 -18.33
CA ARG A 176 8.27 25.90 -17.11
C ARG A 176 7.75 26.88 -16.07
N HIS A 177 7.71 26.45 -14.82
CA HIS A 177 7.32 27.35 -13.75
C HIS A 177 8.42 28.41 -13.54
N PRO A 178 8.10 29.72 -13.46
CA PRO A 178 9.10 30.79 -13.33
C PRO A 178 10.04 30.66 -12.13
N ASP A 179 9.58 30.08 -11.01
CA ASP A 179 10.42 29.83 -9.83
C ASP A 179 11.61 28.89 -10.08
N TYR A 180 11.61 28.16 -11.20
CA TYR A 180 12.60 27.14 -11.52
C TYR A 180 13.43 27.45 -12.74
N THR A 181 13.14 28.53 -13.48
CA THR A 181 13.93 28.91 -14.65
C THR A 181 15.06 29.88 -14.28
N GLY A 182 16.17 29.82 -15.02
CA GLY A 182 17.28 30.78 -14.85
C GLY A 182 18.08 30.60 -13.56
N ARG A 183 17.92 29.46 -12.88
CA ARG A 183 18.62 29.13 -11.62
C ARG A 183 19.95 28.40 -11.80
N GLY A 184 20.39 28.23 -13.04
CA GLY A 184 21.54 27.38 -13.39
C GLY A 184 21.25 25.88 -13.30
N TRP A 185 19.98 25.50 -13.16
CA TRP A 185 19.53 24.12 -13.19
C TRP A 185 19.58 23.57 -14.61
N THR A 186 19.78 22.26 -14.72
CA THR A 186 19.71 21.51 -15.97
C THR A 186 18.28 21.42 -16.47
N ASP A 187 18.14 21.09 -17.77
CA ASP A 187 16.85 20.88 -18.40
C ASP A 187 15.94 19.90 -17.61
N ALA A 188 16.50 18.77 -17.16
CA ALA A 188 15.79 17.73 -16.42
C ALA A 188 15.35 18.21 -15.02
N GLU A 189 16.18 18.96 -14.32
CA GLU A 189 15.88 19.49 -12.99
C GLU A 189 14.72 20.50 -13.04
N GLU A 190 14.78 21.45 -13.97
CA GLU A 190 13.69 22.43 -14.16
C GLU A 190 12.37 21.76 -14.55
N ARG A 191 12.44 20.70 -15.39
CA ARG A 191 11.27 19.89 -15.76
C ARG A 191 10.68 19.20 -14.55
N PHE A 192 11.49 18.45 -13.81
CA PHE A 192 11.07 17.74 -12.61
C PHE A 192 10.43 18.67 -11.58
N ALA A 193 11.07 19.80 -11.26
CA ALA A 193 10.55 20.76 -10.30
C ALA A 193 9.22 21.39 -10.76
N THR A 194 9.08 21.68 -12.06
CA THR A 194 7.83 22.18 -12.64
C THR A 194 6.70 21.15 -12.49
N MET A 195 6.98 19.87 -12.72
CA MET A 195 5.99 18.80 -12.57
C MET A 195 5.56 18.62 -11.11
N VAL A 196 6.51 18.64 -10.18
CA VAL A 196 6.22 18.58 -8.73
C VAL A 196 5.36 19.77 -8.29
N ARG A 197 5.67 20.99 -8.75
CA ARG A 197 4.84 22.17 -8.50
C ARG A 197 3.44 22.05 -9.10
N ARG A 198 3.30 21.37 -10.25
CA ARG A 198 1.98 21.14 -10.85
C ARG A 198 1.11 20.26 -9.97
N ILE A 199 1.69 19.22 -9.36
CA ILE A 199 1.01 18.36 -8.38
C ILE A 199 0.57 19.18 -7.16
N ASP A 200 1.50 19.95 -6.56
CA ASP A 200 1.22 20.84 -5.42
C ASP A 200 0.04 21.78 -5.69
N THR A 201 0.06 22.44 -6.86
CA THR A 201 -1.00 23.39 -7.24
C THR A 201 -2.35 22.67 -7.48
N ALA A 202 -2.33 21.49 -8.11
CA ALA A 202 -3.53 20.69 -8.35
C ALA A 202 -4.15 20.16 -7.05
N VAL A 203 -3.33 19.73 -6.08
CA VAL A 203 -3.81 19.35 -4.74
C VAL A 203 -4.41 20.56 -4.03
N GLY A 204 -3.76 21.74 -4.09
CA GLY A 204 -4.31 22.98 -3.55
C GLY A 204 -5.68 23.35 -4.12
N ASP A 205 -5.88 23.17 -5.43
CA ASP A 205 -7.16 23.40 -6.12
C ASP A 205 -8.27 22.44 -5.63
N LEU A 206 -7.93 21.16 -5.43
CA LEU A 206 -8.85 20.16 -4.87
C LEU A 206 -9.22 20.47 -3.41
N LEU A 207 -8.24 20.83 -2.57
CA LEU A 207 -8.50 21.20 -1.17
C LEU A 207 -9.40 22.44 -1.08
N GLN A 208 -9.19 23.44 -1.94
CA GLN A 208 -10.10 24.58 -1.99
C GLN A 208 -11.51 24.19 -2.46
N THR A 209 -11.61 23.25 -3.42
CA THR A 209 -12.91 22.73 -3.87
C THR A 209 -13.69 22.09 -2.72
N LEU A 210 -13.03 21.32 -1.84
CA LEU A 210 -13.68 20.73 -0.66
C LEU A 210 -14.22 21.80 0.29
N ARG A 211 -13.47 22.89 0.51
CA ARG A 211 -13.90 24.04 1.33
C ARG A 211 -15.09 24.77 0.72
N ASP A 212 -15.03 25.06 -0.57
CA ASP A 212 -16.10 25.77 -1.28
C ASP A 212 -17.42 24.96 -1.30
N LEU A 213 -17.31 23.63 -1.30
CA LEU A 213 -18.45 22.71 -1.18
C LEU A 213 -18.93 22.52 0.27
N GLY A 214 -18.18 23.00 1.26
CA GLY A 214 -18.51 22.85 2.69
C GLY A 214 -18.41 21.41 3.20
N ILE A 215 -17.53 20.59 2.63
CA ILE A 215 -17.34 19.17 3.02
C ILE A 215 -15.93 18.88 3.54
N ASP A 216 -15.08 19.88 3.71
CA ASP A 216 -13.69 19.73 4.15
C ASP A 216 -13.57 19.13 5.54
N GLU A 217 -14.37 19.57 6.52
CA GLU A 217 -14.38 18.99 7.88
C GLU A 217 -14.87 17.53 7.90
N ASN A 218 -15.58 17.09 6.85
CA ASN A 218 -16.07 15.72 6.70
C ASN A 218 -15.24 14.91 5.68
N THR A 219 -14.07 15.39 5.28
CA THR A 219 -13.21 14.71 4.30
C THR A 219 -11.79 14.58 4.84
N MET A 220 -11.34 13.34 5.02
CA MET A 220 -9.94 13.03 5.25
C MET A 220 -9.21 12.95 3.90
N VAL A 221 -8.13 13.72 3.75
CA VAL A 221 -7.23 13.69 2.60
C VAL A 221 -5.88 13.16 3.04
N VAL A 222 -5.36 12.15 2.34
CA VAL A 222 -4.03 11.58 2.56
C VAL A 222 -3.22 11.71 1.28
N LEU A 223 -2.03 12.31 1.38
CA LEU A 223 -1.08 12.45 0.28
C LEU A 223 0.22 11.71 0.64
N SER A 224 0.65 10.79 -0.22
CA SER A 224 1.88 10.00 -0.07
C SER A 224 2.52 9.73 -1.44
N SER A 225 3.77 9.25 -1.43
CA SER A 225 4.44 8.61 -2.57
C SER A 225 4.35 7.07 -2.43
N ASP A 226 4.58 6.30 -3.50
CA ASP A 226 4.62 4.82 -3.49
C ASP A 226 6.01 4.25 -3.17
N ASN A 227 7.07 5.02 -3.44
CA ASN A 227 8.46 4.68 -3.12
C ASN A 227 9.34 5.92 -2.95
N GLY A 228 10.59 5.70 -2.52
CA GLY A 228 11.65 6.70 -2.53
C GLY A 228 12.00 7.21 -3.93
N PRO A 229 12.96 8.13 -4.06
CA PRO A 229 13.19 8.82 -5.33
C PRO A 229 13.81 7.92 -6.39
N HIS A 230 13.54 8.22 -7.67
CA HIS A 230 14.15 7.55 -8.82
C HIS A 230 15.27 8.39 -9.45
N HIS A 231 16.07 7.77 -10.31
CA HIS A 231 17.07 8.43 -11.17
C HIS A 231 16.68 8.34 -12.67
N GLU A 232 15.43 7.97 -12.94
CA GLU A 232 14.86 7.86 -14.29
C GLU A 232 14.48 9.25 -14.84
N ALA A 233 14.65 9.47 -16.15
CA ALA A 233 14.25 10.72 -16.84
C ALA A 233 13.54 10.51 -18.19
N TYR A 234 13.69 9.30 -18.78
CA TYR A 234 13.18 8.90 -20.09
C TYR A 234 13.46 9.88 -21.25
N LEU A 235 14.45 10.74 -21.10
CA LEU A 235 14.91 11.73 -22.08
C LEU A 235 16.17 11.21 -22.79
N GLN A 236 16.22 11.28 -24.12
CA GLN A 236 17.38 10.81 -24.92
C GLN A 236 18.70 11.44 -24.48
N ASN A 237 18.69 12.76 -24.27
CA ASN A 237 19.90 13.58 -24.09
C ASN A 237 19.97 14.28 -22.74
N ALA A 238 19.19 13.81 -21.76
CA ALA A 238 19.23 14.33 -20.39
C ALA A 238 19.27 13.17 -19.39
N ARG A 239 19.78 13.48 -18.20
CA ARG A 239 19.81 12.58 -17.06
C ARG A 239 19.22 13.33 -15.87
N TYR A 240 18.61 12.59 -14.96
CA TYR A 240 18.12 13.10 -13.69
C TYR A 240 18.86 12.36 -12.58
N THR A 241 19.26 13.09 -11.54
CA THR A 241 19.80 12.50 -10.31
C THR A 241 18.96 12.98 -9.12
N PRO A 242 18.61 12.09 -8.17
CA PRO A 242 17.93 12.50 -6.95
C PRO A 242 18.74 13.45 -6.07
N GLU A 243 20.07 13.54 -6.25
CA GLU A 243 20.97 14.50 -5.58
C GLU A 243 20.56 15.95 -5.84
N SER A 244 20.01 16.25 -7.03
CA SER A 244 19.63 17.60 -7.47
C SER A 244 18.72 18.35 -6.49
N PHE A 245 17.84 17.61 -5.83
CA PHE A 245 16.86 18.16 -4.88
C PHE A 245 16.94 17.50 -3.50
N GLN A 246 18.03 16.79 -3.20
CA GLN A 246 18.17 16.00 -1.98
C GLN A 246 16.93 15.10 -1.76
N SER A 247 16.51 14.41 -2.82
CA SER A 247 15.17 13.77 -2.87
C SER A 247 15.01 12.59 -1.90
N TYR A 248 16.13 12.01 -1.44
CA TYR A 248 16.17 10.99 -0.38
C TYR A 248 16.40 11.60 1.01
N GLY A 249 16.37 12.93 1.14
CA GLY A 249 16.57 13.64 2.40
C GLY A 249 17.91 13.32 3.06
N PRO A 250 17.95 13.10 4.39
CA PRO A 250 19.18 12.70 5.08
C PRO A 250 19.51 11.21 4.90
N PHE A 251 18.70 10.45 4.17
CA PHE A 251 18.77 8.99 4.09
C PHE A 251 19.57 8.50 2.88
N ASP A 252 19.96 7.23 2.91
CA ASP A 252 20.57 6.56 1.77
C ASP A 252 19.58 5.62 1.10
N GLY A 253 19.72 5.42 -0.20
CA GLY A 253 18.87 4.55 -1.02
C GLY A 253 17.94 5.30 -1.97
N THR A 254 17.48 4.59 -2.99
CA THR A 254 16.55 5.07 -4.01
C THR A 254 15.47 4.04 -4.26
N LYS A 255 14.47 4.34 -5.11
CA LYS A 255 13.52 3.35 -5.64
C LYS A 255 14.26 2.06 -6.00
N ARG A 256 13.73 0.93 -5.52
CA ARG A 256 14.30 -0.43 -5.60
C ARG A 256 15.34 -0.80 -4.52
N ASP A 257 15.65 0.08 -3.58
CA ASP A 257 16.46 -0.23 -2.39
C ASP A 257 15.57 -0.41 -1.15
N VAL A 258 16.11 -1.06 -0.11
CA VAL A 258 15.44 -1.26 1.20
C VAL A 258 16.00 -0.39 2.33
N TRP A 259 17.00 0.44 2.01
CA TRP A 259 17.50 1.50 2.89
C TRP A 259 16.45 2.59 3.06
N GLU A 260 16.54 3.41 4.12
CA GLU A 260 15.51 4.41 4.44
C GLU A 260 15.15 5.28 3.22
N GLY A 261 16.11 5.76 2.44
CA GLY A 261 15.85 6.59 1.26
C GLY A 261 15.07 5.89 0.15
N GLY A 262 15.08 4.55 0.09
CA GLY A 262 14.31 3.78 -0.89
C GLY A 262 12.86 3.49 -0.51
N ILE A 263 12.55 3.45 0.79
CA ILE A 263 11.25 2.98 1.33
C ILE A 263 10.52 3.99 2.21
N ARG A 264 11.23 4.95 2.82
CA ARG A 264 10.64 6.00 3.66
C ARG A 264 10.17 7.15 2.80
N VAL A 265 8.86 7.36 2.81
CA VAL A 265 8.20 8.44 2.06
C VAL A 265 7.44 9.35 3.01
N GLY A 266 7.44 10.64 2.71
CA GLY A 266 6.60 11.59 3.43
C GLY A 266 5.12 11.29 3.19
N THR A 267 4.32 11.27 4.25
CA THR A 267 2.86 11.19 4.17
C THR A 267 2.23 12.36 4.92
N LEU A 268 1.31 13.05 4.27
CA LEU A 268 0.51 14.13 4.86
C LEU A 268 -0.92 13.66 5.01
N ALA A 269 -1.49 13.82 6.20
CA ALA A 269 -2.90 13.58 6.46
C ALA A 269 -3.57 14.89 6.91
N TRP A 270 -4.69 15.23 6.27
CA TRP A 270 -5.44 16.45 6.51
C TRP A 270 -6.91 16.10 6.71
N TRP A 271 -7.45 16.48 7.87
CA TRP A 271 -8.86 16.32 8.21
C TRP A 271 -9.24 17.41 9.23
N PRO A 272 -9.64 18.60 8.77
CA PRO A 272 -9.99 19.72 9.65
C PRO A 272 -11.03 19.32 10.70
N GLY A 273 -10.88 19.83 11.92
CA GLY A 273 -11.74 19.49 13.06
C GLY A 273 -11.42 18.14 13.73
N THR A 274 -10.72 17.23 13.04
CA THR A 274 -10.43 15.87 13.54
C THR A 274 -8.94 15.63 13.79
N ILE A 275 -8.08 15.97 12.82
CA ILE A 275 -6.62 15.86 12.95
C ILE A 275 -6.06 17.23 13.39
N PRO A 276 -5.37 17.33 14.54
CA PRO A 276 -4.75 18.58 14.97
C PRO A 276 -3.74 19.10 13.95
N ALA A 277 -3.84 20.36 13.56
CA ALA A 277 -2.94 20.97 12.58
C ALA A 277 -1.50 21.11 13.12
N GLY A 278 -0.52 21.03 12.22
CA GLY A 278 0.90 21.27 12.54
C GLY A 278 1.56 20.17 13.37
N THR A 279 0.92 19.01 13.53
CA THR A 279 1.48 17.89 14.26
C THR A 279 2.29 16.93 13.38
N THR A 280 3.33 16.35 13.96
CA THR A 280 4.11 15.26 13.36
C THR A 280 4.07 14.00 14.22
N SER A 281 4.38 12.86 13.59
CA SER A 281 4.58 11.56 14.24
C SER A 281 5.72 10.83 13.55
N ASP A 282 6.66 10.32 14.34
CA ASP A 282 7.77 9.47 13.88
C ASP A 282 7.52 7.99 14.18
N ARG A 283 6.29 7.61 14.57
CA ARG A 283 5.93 6.20 14.75
C ARG A 283 6.07 5.45 13.43
N PRO A 284 6.78 4.30 13.40
CA PRO A 284 6.87 3.48 12.19
C PRO A 284 5.49 3.01 11.71
N SER A 285 5.27 3.10 10.40
CA SER A 285 4.05 2.64 9.72
C SER A 285 4.37 2.20 8.28
N GLN A 286 3.48 1.46 7.65
CA GLN A 286 3.56 1.06 6.24
C GLN A 286 2.23 1.23 5.51
N PHE A 287 2.22 1.04 4.18
CA PHE A 287 1.01 1.23 3.38
C PHE A 287 -0.18 0.36 3.79
N HIS A 288 0.08 -0.83 4.32
CA HIS A 288 -0.99 -1.72 4.77
C HIS A 288 -1.75 -1.18 6.00
N ASP A 289 -1.21 -0.18 6.71
CA ASP A 289 -1.88 0.49 7.84
C ASP A 289 -3.00 1.45 7.39
N TRP A 290 -3.02 1.85 6.11
CA TRP A 290 -4.05 2.76 5.61
C TRP A 290 -5.41 2.08 5.42
N MET A 291 -5.44 0.80 5.03
CA MET A 291 -6.71 0.04 4.97
C MET A 291 -7.45 0.01 6.33
N PRO A 292 -6.84 -0.41 7.45
CA PRO A 292 -7.48 -0.39 8.75
C PRO A 292 -7.77 1.04 9.24
N THR A 293 -6.93 2.02 8.90
CA THR A 293 -7.20 3.43 9.20
C THR A 293 -8.49 3.92 8.54
N PHE A 294 -8.68 3.64 7.25
CA PHE A 294 -9.88 4.06 6.52
C PHE A 294 -11.12 3.27 6.93
N ALA A 295 -10.98 1.96 7.19
CA ALA A 295 -12.08 1.16 7.73
C ALA A 295 -12.56 1.71 9.09
N ALA A 296 -11.63 1.99 10.01
CA ALA A 296 -11.94 2.55 11.32
C ALA A 296 -12.58 3.95 11.21
N ALA A 297 -12.07 4.82 10.33
CA ALA A 297 -12.67 6.13 10.06
C ALA A 297 -14.10 6.03 9.50
N ALA A 298 -14.40 4.95 8.76
CA ALA A 298 -15.73 4.63 8.26
C ALA A 298 -16.62 3.89 9.28
N GLY A 299 -16.12 3.62 10.50
CA GLY A 299 -16.87 2.95 11.56
C GLY A 299 -16.91 1.42 11.48
N ASN A 300 -16.07 0.80 10.64
CA ASN A 300 -16.01 -0.65 10.47
C ASN A 300 -14.65 -1.22 10.92
N PRO A 301 -14.60 -2.43 11.50
CA PRO A 301 -13.32 -3.13 11.63
C PRO A 301 -12.80 -3.51 10.24
N PRO A 302 -11.47 -3.57 10.05
CA PRO A 302 -10.89 -4.08 8.80
C PRO A 302 -11.06 -5.61 8.69
N PRO A 303 -10.86 -6.21 7.51
CA PRO A 303 -10.86 -7.67 7.36
C PRO A 303 -9.71 -8.31 8.16
N ALA A 304 -9.93 -9.49 8.75
CA ALA A 304 -8.94 -10.25 9.53
C ALA A 304 -7.65 -10.56 8.76
N ARG A 305 -7.75 -10.55 7.43
CA ARG A 305 -6.62 -10.73 6.51
C ARG A 305 -5.62 -9.58 6.54
N THR A 306 -6.01 -8.37 6.97
CA THR A 306 -5.08 -7.25 7.05
C THR A 306 -3.91 -7.56 7.97
N ASP A 307 -2.70 -7.14 7.60
CA ASP A 307 -1.53 -7.17 8.48
C ASP A 307 -1.24 -5.81 9.11
N GLY A 308 -1.97 -4.77 8.70
CA GLY A 308 -1.81 -3.41 9.22
C GLY A 308 -2.62 -3.11 10.48
N VAL A 309 -2.26 -2.01 11.14
CA VAL A 309 -2.95 -1.45 12.30
C VAL A 309 -3.50 -0.06 11.98
N SER A 310 -4.58 0.35 12.63
CA SER A 310 -5.14 1.68 12.42
C SER A 310 -4.19 2.76 12.94
N LEU A 311 -3.89 3.76 12.09
CA LEU A 311 -3.15 4.97 12.45
C LEU A 311 -4.06 6.04 13.05
N LEU A 312 -5.38 5.81 13.06
CA LEU A 312 -6.37 6.79 13.50
C LEU A 312 -6.11 7.31 14.92
N PRO A 313 -5.67 6.51 15.91
CA PRO A 313 -5.37 7.05 17.23
C PRO A 313 -4.18 8.01 17.21
N THR A 314 -3.11 7.72 16.47
CA THR A 314 -1.99 8.67 16.29
C THR A 314 -2.45 9.96 15.60
N LEU A 315 -3.24 9.84 14.52
CA LEU A 315 -3.74 10.98 13.75
C LEU A 315 -4.65 11.89 14.59
N THR A 316 -5.46 11.32 15.47
CA THR A 316 -6.41 12.05 16.34
C THR A 316 -5.86 12.36 17.73
N ARG A 317 -4.58 12.03 18.00
CA ARG A 317 -3.93 12.17 19.32
C ARG A 317 -4.67 11.45 20.46
N THR A 318 -5.27 10.31 20.16
CA THR A 318 -5.86 9.42 21.16
C THR A 318 -4.91 8.26 21.47
N ALA A 319 -5.04 7.69 22.67
CA ALA A 319 -4.19 6.61 23.14
C ALA A 319 -4.64 5.24 22.59
N GLY A 320 -3.79 4.23 22.71
CA GLY A 320 -4.16 2.83 22.44
C GLY A 320 -3.84 2.31 21.04
N GLN A 321 -3.09 3.06 20.21
CA GLN A 321 -2.59 2.51 18.95
C GLN A 321 -1.61 1.36 19.23
N ARG A 322 -1.87 0.20 18.61
CA ARG A 322 -0.95 -0.94 18.55
C ARG A 322 0.26 -0.59 17.68
N ASP A 323 1.39 -1.22 17.93
CA ASP A 323 2.55 -1.07 17.05
C ASP A 323 2.27 -1.68 15.68
N GLY A 324 2.64 -0.94 14.63
CA GLY A 324 2.51 -1.39 13.26
C GLY A 324 3.61 -2.38 12.89
N GLN A 325 3.33 -3.18 11.87
CA GLN A 325 4.24 -4.18 11.34
C GLN A 325 5.08 -3.56 10.21
N VAL A 326 6.36 -3.25 10.45
CA VAL A 326 7.25 -2.82 9.36
C VAL A 326 8.04 -4.02 8.84
N TYR A 327 7.62 -4.52 7.68
CA TYR A 327 8.23 -5.66 7.00
C TYR A 327 8.34 -5.41 5.49
N VAL A 328 9.47 -5.71 4.89
CA VAL A 328 9.68 -5.57 3.44
C VAL A 328 10.40 -6.79 2.92
N GLU A 329 9.92 -7.37 1.82
CA GLU A 329 10.67 -8.31 0.98
C GLU A 329 10.76 -7.76 -0.43
N TYR A 330 11.95 -7.77 -1.01
CA TYR A 330 12.11 -7.30 -2.39
C TYR A 330 13.24 -8.03 -3.11
N VAL A 331 13.03 -8.38 -4.39
CA VAL A 331 14.05 -9.01 -5.23
C VAL A 331 14.37 -8.09 -6.37
N GLN A 332 15.62 -7.68 -6.44
CA GLN A 332 16.09 -6.84 -7.51
C GLN A 332 17.54 -7.14 -7.82
N GLY A 333 17.85 -7.33 -9.10
CA GLY A 333 19.24 -7.47 -9.56
C GLY A 333 20.02 -6.14 -9.48
N GLY A 334 21.32 -6.22 -9.73
CA GLY A 334 22.20 -5.06 -9.78
C GLY A 334 22.74 -4.65 -8.41
N ARG A 335 23.06 -3.36 -8.27
CA ARG A 335 23.75 -2.81 -7.09
C ARG A 335 23.08 -1.54 -6.61
N THR A 336 23.18 -1.26 -5.31
CA THR A 336 22.77 0.03 -4.73
C THR A 336 23.55 1.17 -5.39
N PRO A 337 22.99 2.40 -5.45
CA PRO A 337 23.71 3.55 -5.97
C PRO A 337 24.99 3.84 -5.19
N ALA A 338 25.91 4.57 -5.83
CA ALA A 338 27.20 4.95 -5.25
C ALA A 338 27.37 6.48 -5.21
N TYR A 339 26.30 7.20 -4.88
CA TYR A 339 26.36 8.65 -4.68
C TYR A 339 27.36 9.02 -3.59
N GLN A 340 27.99 10.18 -3.72
CA GLN A 340 29.12 10.56 -2.87
C GLN A 340 28.71 10.84 -1.43
N ASP A 341 27.46 11.23 -1.19
CA ASP A 341 26.88 11.52 0.10
C ASP A 341 26.34 10.28 0.83
N PHE A 342 26.16 9.15 0.13
CA PHE A 342 25.78 7.89 0.75
C PHE A 342 26.86 7.37 1.69
N ASP A 343 26.51 6.63 2.73
CA ASP A 343 27.54 6.00 3.56
C ASP A 343 28.38 4.99 2.73
N PRO A 344 29.73 5.03 2.81
CA PRO A 344 30.59 4.10 2.07
C PRO A 344 30.19 2.62 2.18
N HIS A 345 29.68 2.16 3.32
CA HIS A 345 29.30 0.75 3.50
C HIS A 345 28.02 0.36 2.71
N LYS A 346 27.25 1.34 2.23
CA LYS A 346 26.04 1.13 1.43
C LYS A 346 26.25 1.31 -0.06
N ARG A 347 27.37 1.91 -0.49
CA ARG A 347 27.62 2.22 -1.91
C ARG A 347 27.92 0.97 -2.71
N GLY A 348 27.24 0.80 -3.85
CA GLY A 348 27.52 -0.27 -4.78
C GLY A 348 27.45 -1.66 -4.14
N ARG A 349 26.55 -1.90 -3.18
CA ARG A 349 26.30 -3.21 -2.58
C ARG A 349 25.48 -4.06 -3.56
N LYS A 350 25.80 -5.34 -3.68
CA LYS A 350 24.96 -6.27 -4.45
C LYS A 350 23.58 -6.32 -3.79
N ARG A 351 22.54 -6.20 -4.62
CA ARG A 351 21.14 -6.31 -4.19
C ARG A 351 20.75 -7.78 -4.03
N GLY A 352 20.03 -8.37 -4.97
CA GLY A 352 19.54 -9.75 -4.85
C GLY A 352 18.21 -9.81 -4.09
N GLN A 353 18.03 -10.84 -3.26
CA GLN A 353 16.93 -10.87 -2.28
C GLN A 353 17.27 -9.91 -1.14
N MET A 354 16.35 -9.01 -0.80
CA MET A 354 16.53 -7.98 0.21
C MET A 354 15.35 -8.00 1.18
N GLN A 355 15.60 -7.66 2.43
CA GLN A 355 14.59 -7.72 3.47
C GLN A 355 14.79 -6.66 4.55
N VAL A 356 13.67 -6.16 5.07
CA VAL A 356 13.59 -5.33 6.27
C VAL A 356 12.64 -5.98 7.27
N VAL A 357 13.02 -5.95 8.54
CA VAL A 357 12.12 -6.21 9.66
C VAL A 357 12.38 -5.17 10.75
N PHE A 358 11.32 -4.59 11.30
CA PHE A 358 11.43 -3.72 12.46
C PHE A 358 10.97 -4.46 13.71
N LEU A 359 11.80 -4.43 14.75
CA LEU A 359 11.54 -5.15 15.99
C LEU A 359 12.19 -4.41 17.16
N ASP A 360 11.45 -4.23 18.26
CA ASP A 360 11.92 -3.58 19.50
C ASP A 360 12.51 -2.17 19.33
N GLY A 361 12.01 -1.41 18.35
CA GLY A 361 12.53 -0.06 18.06
C GLY A 361 13.73 -0.05 17.12
N TYR A 362 14.20 -1.21 16.65
CA TYR A 362 15.34 -1.33 15.75
C TYR A 362 14.93 -1.82 14.37
N LYS A 363 15.61 -1.30 13.35
CA LYS A 363 15.50 -1.76 11.96
C LYS A 363 16.58 -2.80 11.68
N GLY A 364 16.17 -4.00 11.28
CA GLY A 364 17.04 -4.99 10.66
C GLY A 364 16.99 -4.86 9.14
N VAL A 365 18.14 -4.75 8.49
CA VAL A 365 18.26 -4.74 7.01
C VAL A 365 19.26 -5.79 6.56
N ARG A 366 18.89 -6.58 5.54
CA ARG A 366 19.82 -7.50 4.87
C ARG A 366 19.63 -7.50 3.36
N LEU A 367 20.74 -7.66 2.66
CA LEU A 367 20.85 -7.70 1.20
C LEU A 367 21.48 -9.02 0.77
N ASP A 368 21.32 -9.36 -0.49
CA ASP A 368 21.90 -10.54 -1.15
C ASP A 368 21.66 -11.83 -0.35
N ILE A 369 20.42 -11.99 0.14
CA ILE A 369 20.05 -13.11 1.01
C ILE A 369 20.17 -14.43 0.23
N GLU A 370 21.06 -15.30 0.68
CA GLU A 370 21.26 -16.64 0.11
C GLU A 370 20.56 -17.73 0.91
N ASN A 371 20.33 -17.49 2.21
CA ASN A 371 19.65 -18.41 3.13
C ASN A 371 19.10 -17.64 4.35
N HIS A 372 18.34 -18.33 5.20
CA HIS A 372 17.69 -17.72 6.34
C HIS A 372 18.66 -17.11 7.36
N GLN A 373 19.87 -17.65 7.49
CA GLN A 373 20.90 -17.22 8.45
C GLN A 373 21.72 -16.01 7.97
N THR A 374 21.45 -15.48 6.77
CA THR A 374 22.10 -14.24 6.30
C THR A 374 21.80 -13.11 7.30
N PRO A 375 22.81 -12.52 7.97
CA PRO A 375 22.56 -11.61 9.08
C PRO A 375 21.93 -10.29 8.62
N PHE A 376 21.07 -9.74 9.46
CA PHE A 376 20.65 -8.35 9.45
C PHE A 376 21.75 -7.46 10.02
N ALA A 377 22.04 -6.37 9.32
CA ALA A 377 22.56 -5.17 9.95
C ALA A 377 21.44 -4.52 10.78
N ILE A 378 21.73 -4.14 12.02
CA ILE A 378 20.74 -3.63 12.98
C ILE A 378 21.00 -2.16 13.25
N TYR A 379 19.97 -1.31 13.12
CA TYR A 379 20.08 0.13 13.33
C TYR A 379 19.02 0.65 14.30
N ASP A 380 19.43 1.56 15.17
CA ASP A 380 18.54 2.40 15.97
C ASP A 380 18.17 3.65 15.17
N LEU A 381 16.98 3.69 14.57
CA LEU A 381 16.60 4.82 13.71
C LEU A 381 16.35 6.12 14.49
N ALA A 382 16.18 6.06 15.81
CA ALA A 382 15.99 7.26 16.63
C ALA A 382 17.33 7.98 16.87
N ALA A 383 18.40 7.23 17.11
CA ALA A 383 19.75 7.77 17.31
C ALA A 383 20.56 7.89 16.00
N ASP A 384 20.29 7.01 15.03
CA ASP A 384 21.02 6.85 13.78
C ASP A 384 20.05 6.77 12.58
N PRO A 385 19.36 7.88 12.26
CA PRO A 385 18.36 7.91 11.19
C PRO A 385 18.96 7.63 9.81
N LYS A 386 20.27 7.78 9.63
CA LYS A 386 20.98 7.48 8.38
C LYS A 386 21.50 6.04 8.31
N GLU A 387 21.28 5.22 9.34
CA GLU A 387 21.71 3.81 9.39
C GLU A 387 23.22 3.67 9.11
N GLN A 388 24.06 4.37 9.88
CA GLN A 388 25.51 4.40 9.74
C GLN A 388 26.23 3.43 10.68
N HIS A 389 25.62 3.08 11.82
CA HIS A 389 26.23 2.32 12.89
C HIS A 389 25.50 0.99 13.07
N ASP A 390 26.02 -0.06 12.42
CA ASP A 390 25.50 -1.41 12.58
C ASP A 390 25.75 -1.93 14.01
N LEU A 391 24.67 -2.23 14.72
CA LEU A 391 24.67 -2.72 16.10
C LEU A 391 24.75 -4.25 16.17
N ALA A 392 24.65 -4.97 15.04
CA ALA A 392 24.69 -6.42 15.02
C ALA A 392 25.98 -6.95 15.68
N GLY A 393 25.81 -7.81 16.69
CA GLY A 393 26.93 -8.43 17.42
C GLY A 393 27.69 -7.50 18.36
N THR A 394 27.32 -6.22 18.50
CA THR A 394 28.05 -5.25 19.34
C THR A 394 27.81 -5.43 20.85
N ALA A 395 26.71 -6.07 21.23
CA ALA A 395 26.36 -6.39 22.62
C ALA A 395 25.46 -7.65 22.68
N PRO A 396 25.36 -8.34 23.84
CA PRO A 396 24.52 -9.54 23.99
C PRO A 396 23.07 -9.34 23.53
N GLN A 397 22.46 -8.20 23.88
CA GLN A 397 21.11 -7.83 23.47
C GLN A 397 20.92 -7.80 21.94
N PHE A 398 21.95 -7.43 21.17
CA PHE A 398 21.88 -7.38 19.71
C PHE A 398 22.17 -8.74 19.06
N VAL A 399 22.87 -9.64 19.75
CA VAL A 399 22.98 -11.05 19.35
C VAL A 399 21.63 -11.74 19.51
N GLU A 400 20.94 -11.49 20.63
CA GLU A 400 19.59 -12.02 20.87
C GLU A 400 18.57 -11.41 19.90
N LEU A 401 18.63 -10.09 19.67
CA LEU A 401 17.76 -9.42 18.71
C LEU A 401 17.94 -9.94 17.28
N GLN A 402 19.17 -10.30 16.89
CA GLN A 402 19.44 -10.92 15.60
C GLN A 402 18.63 -12.21 15.42
N GLN A 403 18.70 -13.13 16.38
CA GLN A 403 17.93 -14.36 16.35
C GLN A 403 16.42 -14.07 16.30
N ARG A 404 15.95 -13.14 17.14
CA ARG A 404 14.53 -12.77 17.16
C ARG A 404 14.05 -12.14 15.85
N MET A 405 14.89 -11.38 15.14
CA MET A 405 14.57 -10.85 13.81
C MET A 405 14.46 -11.97 12.78
N HIS A 406 15.35 -12.97 12.83
CA HIS A 406 15.22 -14.18 12.01
C HIS A 406 13.90 -14.92 12.28
N ASP A 407 13.59 -15.15 13.55
CA ASP A 407 12.37 -15.84 13.95
C ASP A 407 11.13 -15.07 13.52
N ARG A 408 11.13 -13.75 13.75
CA ARG A 408 10.03 -12.86 13.42
C ARG A 408 9.67 -12.91 11.94
N VAL A 409 10.68 -12.97 11.04
CA VAL A 409 10.45 -13.13 9.60
C VAL A 409 9.59 -14.34 9.30
N LEU A 410 9.85 -15.48 9.94
CA LEU A 410 9.11 -16.72 9.68
C LEU A 410 7.72 -16.71 10.32
N GLN A 411 7.55 -16.01 11.44
CA GLN A 411 6.30 -15.91 12.18
C GLN A 411 5.25 -14.98 11.56
N ILE A 412 5.63 -14.17 10.57
CA ILE A 412 4.76 -13.13 9.98
C ILE A 412 4.44 -13.37 8.51
N ARG A 413 5.25 -14.18 7.84
CA ARG A 413 5.15 -14.41 6.41
C ARG A 413 4.54 -15.78 6.11
N ARG A 414 4.09 -15.95 4.88
CA ARG A 414 3.85 -17.27 4.30
C ARG A 414 4.69 -17.45 3.03
N PRO A 415 5.20 -18.65 2.74
CA PRO A 415 5.77 -18.96 1.45
C PRO A 415 4.79 -18.64 0.31
N ASN A 416 5.31 -18.08 -0.78
CA ASN A 416 4.53 -17.81 -1.98
C ASN A 416 5.20 -18.45 -3.19
N PRO A 417 4.61 -19.51 -3.79
CA PRO A 417 5.19 -20.19 -4.94
C PRO A 417 5.46 -19.28 -6.15
N SER A 418 4.72 -18.17 -6.30
CA SER A 418 4.94 -17.20 -7.38
C SER A 418 6.10 -16.24 -7.11
N ALA A 419 6.63 -16.23 -5.89
CA ALA A 419 7.70 -15.35 -5.44
C ALA A 419 8.59 -16.07 -4.40
N PRO A 420 9.31 -17.14 -4.82
CA PRO A 420 10.04 -17.99 -3.89
C PRO A 420 11.16 -17.23 -3.17
N ARG A 421 11.40 -17.63 -1.92
CA ARG A 421 12.49 -17.14 -1.06
C ARG A 421 13.45 -18.26 -0.71
N PRO A 422 14.74 -17.95 -0.49
CA PRO A 422 15.73 -18.95 -0.09
C PRO A 422 15.48 -19.55 1.30
N TYR A 423 14.50 -19.01 2.04
CA TYR A 423 14.11 -19.44 3.38
C TYR A 423 12.67 -19.95 3.47
N ASP A 424 12.02 -20.25 2.34
CA ASP A 424 10.65 -20.80 2.32
C ASP A 424 10.51 -22.19 2.96
N ASN A 425 11.62 -22.94 3.04
CA ASN A 425 11.63 -24.27 3.63
C ASN A 425 12.10 -24.31 5.10
N VAL A 426 12.39 -23.16 5.71
CA VAL A 426 12.78 -23.12 7.12
C VAL A 426 11.52 -23.24 7.99
N PRO A 427 11.48 -24.18 8.95
CA PRO A 427 10.37 -24.28 9.88
C PRO A 427 10.19 -23.01 10.69
N ILE A 428 8.93 -22.59 10.88
CA ILE A 428 8.61 -21.45 11.75
C ILE A 428 9.00 -21.85 13.19
N PRO A 429 9.77 -21.02 13.89
CA PRO A 429 10.24 -21.35 15.23
C PRO A 429 9.09 -21.33 16.23
N ALA A 430 9.18 -22.23 17.20
CA ALA A 430 8.31 -22.25 18.37
C ALA A 430 8.62 -21.05 19.28
N ILE A 431 7.69 -20.68 20.15
CA ILE A 431 7.92 -19.63 21.16
C ILE A 431 7.99 -20.21 22.56
N ALA A 432 8.78 -19.57 23.41
CA ALA A 432 8.78 -19.81 24.85
C ALA A 432 7.52 -19.21 25.47
N THR A 433 6.43 -19.97 25.47
CA THR A 433 5.16 -19.64 26.16
C THR A 433 4.75 -20.80 27.06
N SER A 434 3.72 -20.61 27.89
CA SER A 434 3.04 -21.72 28.57
C SER A 434 1.93 -22.28 27.69
N GLN A 435 1.73 -23.60 27.74
CA GLN A 435 0.51 -24.21 27.23
C GLN A 435 -0.69 -23.62 27.98
N GLN A 436 -1.77 -23.36 27.24
CA GLN A 436 -3.04 -22.91 27.83
C GLN A 436 -4.04 -24.06 27.76
N GLU A 437 -4.80 -24.27 28.83
CA GLU A 437 -5.94 -25.19 28.80
C GLU A 437 -7.06 -24.59 27.95
N GLY A 438 -7.49 -25.37 26.95
CA GLY A 438 -8.53 -25.01 26.01
C GLY A 438 -8.25 -23.73 25.19
N TRP A 439 -9.27 -23.32 24.46
CA TRP A 439 -9.33 -22.09 23.68
C TRP A 439 -9.89 -20.95 24.53
N LEU A 440 -9.23 -19.79 24.49
CA LEU A 440 -9.86 -18.54 24.87
C LEU A 440 -10.88 -18.19 23.78
N VAL A 441 -12.15 -18.05 24.16
CA VAL A 441 -13.26 -17.74 23.25
C VAL A 441 -13.75 -16.34 23.56
N GLU A 442 -13.65 -15.44 22.59
CA GLU A 442 -14.15 -14.06 22.71
C GLU A 442 -15.18 -13.78 21.63
N THR A 443 -16.34 -13.25 22.01
CA THR A 443 -17.40 -12.90 21.07
C THR A 443 -17.50 -11.40 20.85
N PHE A 444 -17.99 -11.01 19.67
CA PHE A 444 -18.11 -9.63 19.23
C PHE A 444 -19.47 -9.45 18.55
N THR A 445 -20.15 -8.37 18.92
CA THR A 445 -21.50 -8.07 18.40
C THR A 445 -21.43 -7.07 17.25
N GLY A 446 -22.18 -7.33 16.19
CA GLY A 446 -22.38 -6.39 15.09
C GLY A 446 -22.51 -7.08 13.75
N PRO A 447 -23.10 -6.42 12.75
CA PRO A 447 -23.03 -6.90 11.38
C PRO A 447 -21.59 -6.72 10.89
N PHE A 448 -20.97 -7.81 10.45
CA PHE A 448 -19.65 -7.78 9.83
C PHE A 448 -19.75 -8.24 8.37
N PRO A 449 -19.35 -7.40 7.40
CA PRO A 449 -19.47 -7.75 5.98
C PRO A 449 -18.49 -8.85 5.55
N TYR A 450 -17.43 -9.04 6.31
CA TYR A 450 -16.34 -10.02 6.15
C TYR A 450 -15.88 -10.47 7.53
N VAL A 451 -15.03 -11.50 7.61
CA VAL A 451 -14.41 -11.88 8.90
C VAL A 451 -13.54 -10.71 9.38
N PRO A 452 -13.85 -10.08 10.54
CA PRO A 452 -13.18 -8.85 10.97
C PRO A 452 -11.86 -9.12 11.71
N ASP A 453 -10.88 -8.21 11.61
CA ASP A 453 -9.85 -8.10 12.66
C ASP A 453 -10.52 -7.50 13.90
N VAL A 454 -10.69 -8.34 14.92
CA VAL A 454 -11.39 -8.00 16.15
C VAL A 454 -10.47 -7.37 17.21
N ALA A 455 -9.21 -7.10 16.91
CA ALA A 455 -8.25 -6.58 17.89
C ALA A 455 -8.65 -5.24 18.51
N GLU A 456 -9.36 -4.39 17.76
CA GLU A 456 -9.88 -3.10 18.24
C GLU A 456 -11.39 -3.14 18.55
N CYS A 457 -12.03 -4.30 18.40
CA CYS A 457 -13.44 -4.48 18.71
C CYS A 457 -13.65 -4.67 20.22
N LYS A 458 -14.79 -4.17 20.73
CA LYS A 458 -15.19 -4.41 22.11
C LYS A 458 -15.62 -5.88 22.28
N VAL A 459 -14.95 -6.59 23.18
CA VAL A 459 -15.33 -7.96 23.57
C VAL A 459 -16.69 -7.94 24.26
N ALA A 460 -17.62 -8.76 23.77
CA ALA A 460 -18.95 -8.94 24.35
C ALA A 460 -18.94 -9.99 25.46
N THR A 461 -18.33 -11.16 25.21
CA THR A 461 -18.09 -12.21 26.21
C THR A 461 -16.69 -12.78 26.06
N SER A 462 -16.14 -13.31 27.16
CA SER A 462 -14.84 -13.98 27.19
C SER A 462 -14.95 -15.23 28.06
N THR A 463 -14.74 -16.40 27.48
CA THR A 463 -14.87 -17.71 28.14
C THR A 463 -13.73 -18.65 27.73
N ARG A 464 -13.73 -19.87 28.27
CA ARG A 464 -12.84 -20.97 27.86
C ARG A 464 -13.68 -22.11 27.30
N SER A 465 -13.18 -22.80 26.28
CA SER A 465 -13.78 -24.01 25.72
C SER A 465 -12.69 -25.02 25.36
N ASP A 466 -12.96 -26.30 25.53
CA ASP A 466 -12.03 -27.37 25.13
C ASP A 466 -11.94 -27.49 23.60
N ASN A 467 -12.98 -27.05 22.89
CA ASN A 467 -13.12 -27.14 21.45
C ASN A 467 -13.33 -25.75 20.82
N LEU A 468 -13.29 -25.68 19.49
CA LEU A 468 -13.62 -24.46 18.73
C LEU A 468 -15.14 -24.28 18.62
N THR A 469 -15.81 -24.15 19.78
CA THR A 469 -17.26 -23.99 19.89
C THR A 469 -17.63 -22.72 20.65
N ALA A 470 -18.67 -22.04 20.17
CA ALA A 470 -19.27 -20.89 20.85
C ALA A 470 -20.79 -20.87 20.62
N GLU A 471 -21.54 -20.48 21.64
CA GLU A 471 -23.00 -20.42 21.61
C GLU A 471 -23.49 -18.97 21.52
N ALA A 472 -24.66 -18.78 20.91
CA ALA A 472 -25.38 -17.50 20.87
C ALA A 472 -24.53 -16.29 20.40
N VAL A 473 -23.69 -16.48 19.39
CA VAL A 473 -22.84 -15.41 18.83
C VAL A 473 -23.69 -14.47 17.96
N GLY A 474 -23.52 -13.16 18.11
CA GLY A 474 -24.28 -12.14 17.38
C GLY A 474 -23.41 -11.27 16.46
N GLY A 475 -22.47 -11.87 15.73
CA GLY A 475 -21.53 -11.17 14.86
C GLY A 475 -20.30 -11.99 14.52
N ALA A 476 -19.30 -12.00 15.41
CA ALA A 476 -18.05 -12.72 15.22
C ALA A 476 -17.54 -13.36 16.51
N VAL A 477 -16.71 -14.38 16.37
CA VAL A 477 -16.01 -15.06 17.47
C VAL A 477 -14.53 -15.21 17.13
N ARG A 478 -13.66 -15.03 18.14
CA ARG A 478 -12.24 -15.35 18.08
C ARG A 478 -11.92 -16.46 19.07
N PHE A 479 -11.29 -17.50 18.57
CA PHE A 479 -10.66 -18.56 19.35
C PHE A 479 -9.15 -18.31 19.36
N SER A 480 -8.55 -18.22 20.54
CA SER A 480 -7.09 -18.10 20.71
C SER A 480 -6.57 -19.27 21.54
N GLY A 481 -5.59 -19.99 21.01
CA GLY A 481 -5.03 -21.19 21.63
C GLY A 481 -3.58 -21.43 21.23
N ILE A 482 -3.04 -22.56 21.70
CA ILE A 482 -1.68 -23.02 21.39
C ILE A 482 -1.77 -24.37 20.69
N PHE A 483 -1.24 -24.45 19.48
CA PHE A 483 -0.93 -25.73 18.83
C PHE A 483 0.44 -26.22 19.31
N VAL A 484 0.54 -27.51 19.64
CA VAL A 484 1.80 -28.16 20.04
C VAL A 484 2.28 -29.01 18.87
N ALA A 485 3.36 -28.56 18.22
CA ALA A 485 4.06 -29.35 17.22
C ALA A 485 4.95 -30.36 17.93
N GLU A 486 4.55 -31.63 17.98
CA GLU A 486 5.34 -32.68 18.64
C GLU A 486 6.70 -32.92 17.96
N GLN A 487 6.83 -32.61 16.66
CA GLN A 487 8.04 -32.82 15.88
C GLN A 487 8.26 -31.68 14.88
N THR A 488 9.52 -31.32 14.63
CA THR A 488 9.83 -30.39 13.56
C THR A 488 9.50 -31.02 12.20
N GLY A 489 8.64 -30.37 11.40
CA GLY A 489 8.22 -30.95 10.14
C GLY A 489 7.22 -30.12 9.33
N LEU A 490 6.75 -30.71 8.23
CA LEU A 490 5.69 -30.13 7.39
C LEU A 490 4.35 -30.63 7.90
N TYR A 491 3.48 -29.71 8.30
CA TYR A 491 2.14 -29.99 8.77
C TYR A 491 1.13 -29.62 7.70
N LYS A 492 0.18 -30.52 7.44
CA LYS A 492 -1.07 -30.24 6.73
C LYS A 492 -2.06 -29.67 7.74
N ALA A 493 -2.41 -28.40 7.60
CA ALA A 493 -3.46 -27.76 8.38
C ALA A 493 -4.78 -27.81 7.61
N THR A 494 -5.84 -28.30 8.24
CA THR A 494 -7.17 -28.41 7.64
C THR A 494 -8.19 -27.72 8.54
N LEU A 495 -8.91 -26.74 7.99
CA LEU A 495 -10.05 -26.10 8.64
C LEU A 495 -11.34 -26.58 7.99
N THR A 496 -12.23 -27.16 8.80
CA THR A 496 -13.62 -27.45 8.44
C THR A 496 -14.51 -26.47 9.20
N THR A 497 -15.31 -25.69 8.47
CA THR A 497 -16.11 -24.61 9.07
C THR A 497 -17.46 -24.45 8.38
N PRO A 498 -18.57 -24.27 9.12
CA PRO A 498 -19.89 -24.02 8.55
C PRO A 498 -20.07 -22.56 8.08
N THR A 499 -19.10 -21.70 8.37
CA THR A 499 -19.17 -20.25 8.19
C THR A 499 -17.82 -19.69 7.72
N ARG A 500 -17.83 -18.42 7.30
CA ARG A 500 -16.62 -17.69 6.93
C ARG A 500 -15.68 -17.59 8.11
N ALA A 501 -14.40 -17.89 7.88
CA ALA A 501 -13.37 -17.88 8.92
C ALA A 501 -11.98 -17.51 8.39
N PHE A 502 -11.10 -17.10 9.30
CA PHE A 502 -9.71 -16.77 9.01
C PHE A 502 -8.81 -17.30 10.12
N VAL A 503 -7.72 -17.96 9.73
CA VAL A 503 -6.79 -18.61 10.66
C VAL A 503 -5.41 -17.96 10.55
N ARG A 504 -4.83 -17.60 11.70
CA ARG A 504 -3.42 -17.23 11.84
C ARG A 504 -2.69 -18.23 12.70
N ILE A 505 -1.44 -18.49 12.35
CA ILE A 505 -0.45 -19.14 13.22
C ILE A 505 0.67 -18.14 13.46
N HIS A 506 0.97 -17.86 14.73
CA HIS A 506 1.66 -16.63 15.13
C HIS A 506 0.93 -15.41 14.52
N ASP A 507 1.62 -14.60 13.72
CA ASP A 507 1.04 -13.50 12.95
C ASP A 507 0.92 -13.82 11.45
N ALA A 508 1.38 -14.99 10.99
CA ALA A 508 1.26 -15.39 9.59
C ALA A 508 -0.17 -15.83 9.27
N ALA A 509 -0.69 -15.39 8.12
CA ALA A 509 -1.92 -15.92 7.56
C ALA A 509 -1.74 -17.41 7.19
N LEU A 510 -2.54 -18.29 7.82
CA LEU A 510 -2.49 -19.73 7.60
C LEU A 510 -3.58 -20.16 6.60
N ILE A 511 -4.85 -19.98 6.96
CA ILE A 511 -6.01 -20.34 6.14
C ILE A 511 -6.91 -19.12 5.99
N ASP A 512 -7.33 -18.83 4.76
CA ASP A 512 -8.37 -17.85 4.46
C ASP A 512 -9.60 -18.59 3.94
N ALA A 513 -10.61 -18.69 4.79
CA ALA A 513 -11.94 -19.22 4.47
C ALA A 513 -13.00 -18.11 4.56
N ASP A 514 -12.61 -16.85 4.31
CA ASP A 514 -13.52 -15.70 4.24
C ASP A 514 -13.81 -15.36 2.77
N HIS A 515 -12.76 -15.15 1.98
CA HIS A 515 -12.90 -14.88 0.56
C HIS A 515 -13.11 -16.17 -0.24
N GLY A 516 -14.15 -16.20 -1.08
CA GLY A 516 -14.48 -17.39 -1.88
C GLY A 516 -15.01 -18.56 -1.04
N PHE A 517 -15.60 -18.26 0.11
CA PHE A 517 -16.12 -19.27 1.02
C PHE A 517 -17.28 -20.08 0.40
N HIS A 518 -17.18 -21.39 0.52
CA HIS A 518 -18.21 -22.38 0.26
C HIS A 518 -18.43 -23.25 1.50
N ALA A 519 -19.68 -23.36 1.94
CA ALA A 519 -20.03 -24.16 3.11
C ALA A 519 -19.87 -25.66 2.81
N GLY A 520 -19.20 -26.38 3.71
CA GLY A 520 -18.94 -27.82 3.59
C GLY A 520 -17.61 -28.17 2.92
N ASP A 521 -16.87 -27.18 2.39
CA ASP A 521 -15.51 -27.39 1.88
C ASP A 521 -14.49 -27.45 3.02
N ASP A 522 -13.49 -28.31 2.86
CA ASP A 522 -12.29 -28.30 3.70
C ASP A 522 -11.26 -27.31 3.15
N TYR A 523 -10.78 -26.42 4.01
CA TYR A 523 -9.75 -25.45 3.65
C TYR A 523 -8.40 -25.97 4.12
N VAL A 524 -7.56 -26.36 3.16
CA VAL A 524 -6.29 -27.04 3.43
C VAL A 524 -5.11 -26.16 3.02
N THR A 525 -4.10 -26.11 3.87
CA THR A 525 -2.79 -25.53 3.57
C THR A 525 -1.68 -26.38 4.17
N THR A 526 -0.43 -26.05 3.87
CA THR A 526 0.73 -26.63 4.54
C THR A 526 1.58 -25.56 5.21
N VAL A 527 2.19 -25.92 6.34
CA VAL A 527 3.06 -25.04 7.13
C VAL A 527 4.20 -25.86 7.72
N ARG A 528 5.43 -25.34 7.67
CA ARG A 528 6.58 -25.98 8.32
C ARG A 528 6.73 -25.41 9.73
N LEU A 529 6.77 -26.26 10.74
CA LEU A 529 6.84 -25.86 12.14
C LEU A 529 8.03 -26.53 12.80
N GLU A 530 8.74 -25.79 13.65
CA GLU A 530 9.67 -26.37 14.62
C GLU A 530 8.88 -27.11 15.71
N ALA A 531 9.46 -28.13 16.34
CA ALA A 531 8.84 -28.75 17.51
C ALA A 531 8.65 -27.70 18.62
N GLY A 532 7.46 -27.68 19.23
CA GLY A 532 7.14 -26.80 20.34
C GLY A 532 5.80 -26.09 20.19
N LEU A 533 5.69 -24.90 20.79
CA LEU A 533 4.44 -24.18 20.99
C LEU A 533 4.23 -23.09 19.93
N HIS A 534 3.07 -23.13 19.28
CA HIS A 534 2.66 -22.20 18.22
C HIS A 534 1.30 -21.58 18.55
N PRO A 535 1.21 -20.26 18.80
CA PRO A 535 -0.06 -19.57 18.92
C PRO A 535 -0.89 -19.72 17.67
N VAL A 536 -2.17 -20.04 17.83
CA VAL A 536 -3.14 -20.13 16.75
C VAL A 536 -4.36 -19.27 17.11
N ARG A 537 -4.84 -18.52 16.11
CA ARG A 537 -6.06 -17.73 16.21
C ARG A 537 -6.99 -18.09 15.07
N VAL A 538 -8.24 -18.41 15.41
CA VAL A 538 -9.32 -18.60 14.44
C VAL A 538 -10.35 -17.52 14.70
N THR A 539 -10.65 -16.71 13.69
CA THR A 539 -11.76 -15.74 13.75
C THR A 539 -12.83 -16.17 12.77
N ALA A 540 -14.08 -16.21 13.20
CA ALA A 540 -15.20 -16.66 12.38
C ALA A 540 -16.41 -15.76 12.55
N LEU A 541 -17.23 -15.65 11.50
CA LEU A 541 -18.54 -15.01 11.59
C LEU A 541 -19.57 -15.99 12.14
N ALA A 542 -20.47 -15.53 13.00
CA ALA A 542 -21.54 -16.37 13.52
C ALA A 542 -22.77 -15.56 13.93
N GLU A 543 -23.94 -16.07 13.53
CA GLU A 543 -25.26 -15.65 13.96
C GLU A 543 -25.97 -16.85 14.60
N GLY A 544 -25.69 -17.09 15.87
CA GLY A 544 -26.09 -18.28 16.62
C GLY A 544 -24.89 -19.12 17.05
N ASP A 545 -25.10 -20.43 17.15
CA ASP A 545 -24.08 -21.37 17.60
C ASP A 545 -23.10 -21.68 16.46
N VAL A 546 -21.83 -21.84 16.79
CA VAL A 546 -20.77 -22.16 15.83
C VAL A 546 -19.85 -23.23 16.39
N SER A 547 -19.52 -24.20 15.54
CA SER A 547 -18.56 -25.27 15.80
C SER A 547 -17.64 -25.41 14.60
N LEU A 548 -16.33 -25.34 14.83
CA LEU A 548 -15.30 -25.48 13.80
C LEU A 548 -14.38 -26.64 14.17
N GLU A 549 -13.66 -27.17 13.18
CA GLU A 549 -12.58 -28.13 13.40
C GLU A 549 -11.31 -27.61 12.72
N LEU A 550 -10.21 -27.56 13.46
CA LEU A 550 -8.89 -27.21 12.95
C LEU A 550 -7.91 -28.32 13.34
N ASP A 551 -7.46 -29.05 12.34
CA ASP A 551 -6.57 -30.20 12.51
C ASP A 551 -5.20 -29.94 11.88
N PHE A 552 -4.14 -30.46 12.51
CA PHE A 552 -2.76 -30.37 12.06
C PHE A 552 -2.15 -31.77 12.00
N GLN A 553 -1.89 -32.26 10.78
CA GLN A 553 -1.30 -33.58 10.54
C GLN A 553 0.13 -33.44 10.06
N LEU A 554 1.08 -34.07 10.77
CA LEU A 554 2.46 -34.18 10.29
C LEU A 554 2.50 -35.05 9.02
N GLN A 555 3.15 -34.56 7.96
CA GLN A 555 3.25 -35.23 6.66
C GLN A 555 4.48 -36.12 6.50
#